data_AF-A0A0R3DGY1-F1
#
_entry.id   AF-A0A0R3DGY1-F1
#
_cell.length_a   1.000
_cell.length_b   1.000
_cell.length_c   1.000
_cell.angle_alpha   90.00
_cell.angle_beta   90.00
_cell.angle_gamma   90.00
#
_symmetry.space_group_name_H-M   'P 1'
#
loop_
_entity.id
_entity.type
_entity.pdbx_description
1 polymer ?
#
loop_
_entity_poly.entity_id
_entity_poly.type
_entity_poly.pdbx_seq_one_letter_code
_entity_poly.pdbx_strand_id
1 'polypeptide(L)'
;MRNRDAQVRELFSHIRRFVDILEDIALRPLPQEVEQRPEARPPAQDRPVPELPQKLAYSIKEVLELCAISRASLYVEIGKGRLRVVKRGHRSLILAADLQEWMSKWSALRT
;
A
#
# COMPACT_ATOMS: atom_id res chain seq x y z
N MET A 1 -35.20 -35.63 -16.98
CA MET A 1 -33.90 -35.00 -16.72
C MET A 1 -33.64 -33.85 -17.71
N ARG A 2 -34.43 -32.75 -17.67
CA ARG A 2 -34.35 -31.63 -18.65
C ARG A 2 -34.13 -30.23 -18.02
N ASN A 3 -34.00 -30.17 -16.69
CA ASN A 3 -33.94 -28.93 -15.91
C ASN A 3 -32.50 -28.43 -15.66
N ARG A 4 -31.49 -29.31 -15.78
CA ARG A 4 -30.08 -28.95 -15.57
C ARG A 4 -29.50 -28.11 -16.73
N ASP A 5 -29.86 -28.42 -17.97
CA ASP A 5 -29.36 -27.68 -19.13
C ASP A 5 -29.87 -26.24 -19.18
N ALA A 6 -31.10 -26.02 -18.70
CA ALA A 6 -31.68 -24.69 -18.58
C ALA A 6 -30.95 -23.84 -17.53
N GLN A 7 -30.69 -24.41 -16.35
CA GLN A 7 -29.96 -23.76 -15.27
C GLN A 7 -28.50 -23.44 -15.66
N VAL A 8 -27.85 -24.37 -16.37
CA VAL A 8 -26.49 -24.14 -16.88
C VAL A 8 -26.48 -23.00 -17.89
N ARG A 9 -27.43 -22.96 -18.83
CA ARG A 9 -27.55 -21.85 -19.80
C ARG A 9 -27.84 -20.51 -19.13
N GLU A 10 -28.68 -20.51 -18.09
CA GLU A 10 -28.98 -19.31 -17.31
C GLU A 10 -27.74 -18.79 -16.57
N LEU A 11 -26.94 -19.68 -15.98
CA LEU A 11 -25.67 -19.31 -15.35
C LEU A 11 -24.68 -18.72 -16.37
N PHE A 12 -24.51 -19.36 -17.53
CA PHE A 12 -23.64 -18.86 -18.58
C PHE A 12 -24.10 -17.50 -19.13
N SER A 13 -25.41 -17.25 -19.20
CA SER A 13 -25.97 -15.96 -19.59
C SER A 13 -25.58 -14.85 -18.59
N HIS A 14 -25.68 -15.12 -17.29
CA HIS A 14 -25.28 -14.17 -16.25
C HIS A 14 -23.77 -13.88 -16.27
N ILE A 15 -22.95 -14.93 -16.45
CA ILE A 15 -21.50 -14.77 -16.54
C ILE A 15 -21.13 -13.90 -17.74
N ARG A 16 -21.73 -14.15 -18.92
CA ARG A 16 -21.47 -13.36 -20.12
C ARG A 16 -21.85 -11.90 -19.93
N ARG A 17 -23.03 -11.63 -19.35
CA ARG A 17 -23.47 -10.27 -19.05
C ARG A 17 -22.52 -9.54 -18.09
N PHE A 18 -21.92 -10.25 -17.15
CA PHE A 18 -20.93 -9.68 -16.24
C PHE A 18 -19.63 -9.31 -16.96
N VAL A 19 -19.16 -10.16 -17.87
CA VAL A 19 -17.98 -9.88 -18.71
C VAL A 19 -18.22 -8.66 -19.59
N ASP A 20 -19.39 -8.55 -20.21
CA ASP A 20 -19.75 -7.40 -21.06
C ASP A 20 -19.70 -6.07 -20.27
N ILE A 21 -20.12 -6.08 -19.00
CA ILE A 21 -20.04 -4.90 -18.11
C ILE A 21 -18.59 -4.55 -17.78
N LEU A 22 -17.74 -5.55 -17.53
CA LEU A 22 -16.32 -5.30 -17.25
C LEU A 22 -15.59 -4.76 -18.47
N GLU A 23 -15.93 -5.24 -19.67
CA GLU A 23 -15.39 -4.73 -20.92
C GLU A 23 -15.80 -3.27 -21.15
N ASP A 24 -17.06 -2.91 -20.90
CA ASP A 24 -17.54 -1.51 -20.96
C ASP A 24 -16.79 -0.58 -19.99
N ILE A 25 -16.49 -1.06 -18.79
CA ILE A 25 -15.69 -0.30 -17.80
C ILE A 25 -14.24 -0.15 -18.26
N ALA A 26 -13.62 -1.21 -18.79
CA ALA A 26 -12.23 -1.20 -19.22
C ALA A 26 -12.01 -0.37 -20.49
N LEU A 27 -12.98 -0.35 -21.40
CA LEU A 27 -12.95 0.41 -22.64
C LEU A 27 -13.43 1.86 -22.47
N ARG A 28 -13.95 2.22 -21.29
CA ARG A 28 -14.31 3.59 -20.98
C ARG A 28 -13.04 4.45 -21.09
N PRO A 29 -12.95 5.39 -22.05
CA PRO A 29 -11.85 6.34 -22.04
C PRO A 29 -11.93 7.08 -20.71
N LEU A 30 -10.90 6.91 -19.87
CA LEU A 30 -10.74 7.75 -18.70
C LEU A 30 -10.91 9.18 -19.18
N PRO A 31 -11.80 10.00 -18.57
CA PRO A 31 -11.83 11.42 -18.85
C PRO A 31 -10.39 11.88 -18.81
N GLN A 32 -9.88 12.33 -19.96
CA GLN A 32 -8.69 13.13 -19.98
C GLN A 32 -9.12 14.34 -19.18
N GLU A 33 -8.80 14.32 -17.89
CA GLU A 33 -8.68 15.53 -17.11
C GLU A 33 -7.66 16.31 -17.92
N VAL A 34 -8.19 17.14 -18.82
CA VAL A 34 -7.41 18.15 -19.51
C VAL A 34 -6.86 18.90 -18.35
N GLU A 35 -5.64 18.54 -17.99
CA GLU A 35 -4.80 19.27 -17.11
C GLU A 35 -4.68 20.60 -17.83
N GLN A 36 -5.63 21.50 -17.54
CA GLN A 36 -5.45 22.92 -17.60
C GLN A 36 -4.35 23.17 -16.59
N ARG A 37 -3.14 22.80 -16.98
CA ARG A 37 -1.91 23.25 -16.38
C ARG A 37 -2.04 24.75 -16.56
N PRO A 38 -2.30 25.53 -15.50
CA PRO A 38 -2.22 26.96 -15.64
C PRO A 38 -0.83 27.22 -16.21
N GLU A 39 -0.84 27.90 -17.35
CA GLU A 39 0.30 28.43 -18.07
C GLU A 39 1.47 28.66 -17.12
N ALA A 40 2.62 28.07 -17.46
CA ALA A 40 3.78 27.95 -16.59
C ALA A 40 3.93 29.18 -15.70
N ARG A 41 3.68 29.02 -14.39
CA ARG A 41 4.13 30.00 -13.41
C ARG A 41 5.59 30.30 -13.76
N PRO A 42 6.02 31.58 -13.78
CA PRO A 42 7.43 31.91 -13.98
C PRO A 42 8.28 30.98 -13.11
N PRO A 43 9.45 30.51 -13.62
CA PRO A 43 10.23 29.44 -12.98
C PRO A 43 10.29 29.74 -11.50
N ALA A 44 9.71 28.85 -10.70
CA ALA A 44 9.49 29.04 -9.28
C ALA A 44 10.85 29.33 -8.63
N GLN A 45 11.14 30.62 -8.47
CA GLN A 45 12.30 31.11 -7.77
C GLN A 45 12.20 30.59 -6.34
N ASP A 46 13.18 29.77 -5.94
CA ASP A 46 13.57 29.45 -4.57
C ASP A 46 12.45 29.39 -3.52
N ARG A 47 11.28 28.81 -3.84
CA ARG A 47 10.37 28.41 -2.77
C ARG A 47 11.04 27.26 -2.05
N PRO A 48 11.39 27.39 -0.75
CA PRO A 48 11.75 26.22 0.03
C PRO A 48 10.54 25.28 -0.10
N VAL A 49 10.74 24.14 -0.74
CA VAL A 49 9.75 23.07 -0.72
C VAL A 49 9.52 22.80 0.77
N PRO A 50 8.29 22.93 1.29
CA PRO A 50 8.05 22.68 2.71
C PRO A 50 8.49 21.23 2.97
N GLU A 51 9.58 21.09 3.73
CA GLU A 51 10.06 19.78 4.14
C GLU A 51 8.93 19.12 4.92
N LEU A 52 8.36 18.05 4.35
CA LEU A 52 7.31 17.29 5.01
C LEU A 52 7.85 16.83 6.37
N PRO A 53 7.08 17.00 7.46
CA PRO A 53 7.55 16.64 8.79
C PRO A 53 7.93 15.16 8.81
N GLN A 54 9.21 14.87 9.12
CA GLN A 54 9.71 13.50 9.18
C GLN A 54 8.94 12.72 10.26
N LYS A 55 8.37 11.59 9.86
CA LYS A 55 7.58 10.75 10.76
C LYS A 55 8.49 10.12 11.82
N LEU A 56 8.27 10.48 13.09
CA LEU A 56 9.14 10.09 14.21
C LEU A 56 8.92 8.66 14.71
N ALA A 57 7.72 8.11 14.51
CA ALA A 57 7.38 6.77 14.98
C ALA A 57 6.32 6.11 14.08
N TYR A 58 6.36 4.79 14.06
CA TYR A 58 5.48 3.92 13.30
C TYR A 58 4.76 2.95 14.23
N SER A 59 3.49 2.69 13.96
CA SER A 59 2.76 1.59 14.56
C SER A 59 3.24 0.25 14.00
N ILE A 60 2.95 -0.84 14.73
CA ILE A 60 3.20 -2.20 14.25
C ILE A 60 2.57 -2.44 12.86
N LYS A 61 1.36 -1.93 12.61
CA LYS A 61 0.67 -2.12 11.33
C LYS A 61 1.44 -1.44 10.18
N GLU A 62 1.87 -0.20 10.38
CA GLU A 62 2.61 0.56 9.37
C GLU A 62 3.96 -0.08 9.08
N VAL A 63 4.66 -0.62 10.09
CA VAL A 63 5.93 -1.33 9.87
C VAL A 63 5.73 -2.61 9.04
N LEU A 64 4.63 -3.35 9.26
CA LEU A 64 4.31 -4.52 8.45
C LEU A 64 4.04 -4.15 6.99
N GLU A 65 3.35 -3.03 6.76
CA GLU A 65 3.09 -2.51 5.41
C GLU A 65 4.38 -2.02 4.74
N LEU A 66 5.28 -1.35 5.48
CA LEU A 66 6.54 -0.84 4.95
C LEU A 66 7.55 -1.95 4.62
N CYS A 67 7.70 -2.94 5.49
CA CYS A 67 8.73 -3.97 5.34
C CYS A 67 8.25 -5.22 4.60
N ALA A 68 6.94 -5.34 4.32
CA ALA A 68 6.31 -6.50 3.69
C ALA A 68 6.67 -7.84 4.37
N ILE A 69 6.83 -7.84 5.70
CA ILE A 69 7.14 -9.04 6.48
C ILE A 69 5.91 -9.54 7.25
N SER A 70 5.97 -10.81 7.67
CA SER A 70 4.92 -11.38 8.50
C SER A 70 4.92 -10.76 9.91
N ARG A 71 3.73 -10.68 10.52
CA ARG A 71 3.57 -10.24 11.91
C ARG A 71 4.34 -11.10 12.89
N ALA A 72 4.38 -12.41 12.66
CA ALA A 72 5.13 -13.34 13.49
C ALA A 72 6.64 -13.04 13.43
N SER A 73 7.19 -12.83 12.24
CA SER A 73 8.60 -12.44 12.04
C SER A 73 8.93 -11.16 12.79
N LEU A 74 8.08 -10.14 12.70
CA LEU A 74 8.28 -8.88 13.42
C LEU A 74 8.32 -9.09 14.94
N TYR A 75 7.38 -9.87 15.51
CA TYR A 75 7.39 -10.16 16.94
C TYR A 75 8.58 -11.02 17.39
N VAL A 76 9.10 -11.89 16.53
CA VAL A 76 10.34 -12.63 16.80
C VAL A 76 11.52 -11.67 16.93
N GLU A 77 11.62 -10.67 16.06
CA GLU A 77 12.70 -9.66 16.12
C GLU A 77 12.59 -8.78 17.36
N ILE A 78 11.36 -8.40 17.74
CA ILE A 78 11.09 -7.68 18.98
C ILE A 78 11.44 -8.54 20.20
N GLY A 79 11.02 -9.79 20.22
CA GLY A 79 11.29 -10.74 21.31
C GLY A 79 12.77 -11.05 21.47
N LYS A 80 13.53 -11.02 20.37
CA LYS A 80 15.00 -11.17 20.37
C LYS A 80 15.74 -9.86 20.72
N GLY A 81 15.01 -8.77 21.00
CA GLY A 81 15.59 -7.46 21.32
C GLY A 81 16.30 -6.77 20.15
N ARG A 82 16.13 -7.26 18.92
CA ARG A 82 16.75 -6.68 17.71
C ARG A 82 16.02 -5.47 17.18
N LEU A 83 14.73 -5.37 17.48
CA LEU A 83 13.89 -4.23 17.14
C LEU A 83 13.24 -3.68 18.41
N ARG A 84 13.56 -2.42 18.73
CA ARG A 84 13.04 -1.74 19.92
C ARG A 84 11.61 -1.27 19.70
N VAL A 85 10.77 -1.49 20.71
CA VAL A 85 9.38 -1.04 20.74
C VAL A 85 9.16 -0.20 21.98
N VAL A 86 8.52 0.96 21.80
CA VAL A 86 8.11 1.85 22.88
C VAL A 86 6.60 1.76 23.05
N LYS A 87 6.18 1.50 24.28
CA LYS A 87 4.75 1.47 24.63
C LYS A 87 4.27 2.87 25.02
N ARG A 88 3.20 3.35 24.38
CA ARG A 88 2.51 4.60 24.73
C ARG A 88 1.03 4.30 24.90
N GLY A 89 0.60 4.21 26.17
CA GLY A 89 -0.74 3.75 26.53
C GLY A 89 -1.01 2.33 26.03
N HIS A 90 -2.06 2.19 25.22
CA HIS A 90 -2.46 0.91 24.60
C HIS A 90 -1.74 0.61 23.28
N ARG A 91 -0.88 1.52 22.78
CA ARG A 91 -0.22 1.37 21.47
C ARG A 91 1.26 1.01 21.62
N SER A 92 1.71 0.12 20.76
CA SER A 92 3.12 -0.18 20.54
C SER A 92 3.62 0.59 19.33
N LEU A 93 4.66 1.40 19.54
CA LEU A 93 5.29 2.24 18.52
C LEU A 93 6.76 1.84 18.35
N ILE A 94 7.26 1.94 17.14
CA ILE A 94 8.66 1.76 16.78
C ILE A 94 9.17 3.13 16.34
N LEU A 95 10.25 3.60 16.94
CA LEU A 95 10.84 4.89 16.55
C LEU A 95 11.48 4.75 15.17
N ALA A 96 11.44 5.83 14.38
CA ALA A 96 12.01 5.84 13.04
C ALA A 96 13.50 5.47 13.04
N ALA A 97 14.27 6.00 14.01
CA ALA A 97 15.69 5.70 14.16
C ALA A 97 15.95 4.21 14.43
N ASP A 98 15.20 3.60 15.37
CA ASP A 98 15.33 2.19 15.71
C ASP A 98 15.00 1.29 14.50
N LEU A 99 13.98 1.65 13.72
CA LEU A 99 13.58 0.94 12.51
C LEU A 99 14.67 1.03 11.43
N GLN A 100 15.23 2.21 11.21
CA GLN A 100 16.32 2.42 10.25
C GLN A 100 17.57 1.63 10.61
N GLU A 101 17.96 1.62 11.88
CA GLU A 101 19.12 0.85 12.36
C GLU A 101 18.91 -0.65 12.13
N TRP A 102 17.73 -1.16 12.46
CA TRP A 102 17.39 -2.56 12.25
C TRP A 102 17.36 -2.95 10.75
N MET A 103 16.79 -2.12 9.88
CA MET A 103 16.79 -2.35 8.42
C MET A 103 18.19 -2.31 7.83
N SER A 104 19.08 -1.46 8.36
CA SER A 104 20.47 -1.36 7.90
C SER A 104 21.25 -2.66 8.12
N LYS A 105 20.82 -3.51 9.05
CA LYS A 105 21.41 -4.84 9.29
C LYS A 105 20.97 -5.88 8.26
N TRP A 106 19.86 -5.64 7.54
CA TRP A 106 19.40 -6.54 6.47
C TRP A 106 20.24 -6.43 5.20
N SER A 107 20.68 -5.22 4.84
CA SER A 107 21.49 -5.00 3.63
C SER A 107 22.89 -5.62 3.73
N ALA A 108 23.41 -5.79 4.95
CA ALA A 108 24.71 -6.42 5.19
C ALA A 108 24.76 -7.93 4.89
N LEU A 109 23.61 -8.60 4.70
CA LEU A 109 23.53 -10.04 4.46
C LEU A 109 23.25 -10.41 2.99
N ARG A 110 23.26 -9.43 2.07
CA ARG A 110 22.88 -9.60 0.66
C ARG A 110 23.96 -9.24 -0.37
N THR A 111 25.23 -9.18 0.05
CA THR A 111 26.40 -9.19 -0.85
C THR A 111 26.92 -10.62 -0.96
#